data_AF-A0A5N1IP18-F1
#
_entry.id   AF-A0A5N1IP18-F1
#
_cell.length_a   1.000
_cell.length_b   1.000
_cell.length_c   1.000
_cell.angle_alpha   90.00
_cell.angle_beta   90.00
_cell.angle_gamma   90.00
#
_symmetry.space_group_name_H-M   'P 1'
#
loop_
_entity.id
_entity.type
_entity.pdbx_description
1 polymer ?
#
loop_
_entity_poly.entity_id
_entity_poly.type
_entity_poly.pdbx_seq_one_letter_code
_entity_poly.pdbx_strand_id
1 'polypeptide(L)'
;MKKNWYFLILLLAGIFYGCDSETEELGDAQAGKNYYPLEIGNYRVYNVMYKKYEDDKAKDSSQFQIRERIDTIYTNLAGEPTYKIIRSRRATPDDFWADDSVNTVILSKNQLIRKEGNLNLVKLIFPVSENKSWSPNVYNYIDSTQTPKPHRARYTNVGQSYTLNGTNYPKTVRVLVNDEETFINIDKREEVYAEGIGLIYKNYNVINYCTQQPCNGNQEDFDYKESGFMRIETLDSYGKIE
;
A
#
# COMPACT_ATOMS: atom_id res chain seq x y z
N MET A 1 -22.05 -71.11 14.55
CA MET A 1 -21.89 -69.68 14.88
C MET A 1 -21.32 -68.94 13.67
N LYS A 2 -22.16 -68.63 12.67
CA LYS A 2 -21.77 -67.84 11.49
C LYS A 2 -22.46 -66.49 11.62
N LYS A 3 -21.85 -65.57 12.37
CA LYS A 3 -22.45 -64.28 12.73
C LYS A 3 -21.67 -63.15 12.06
N ASN A 4 -22.34 -62.49 11.13
CA ASN A 4 -22.22 -61.05 10.83
C ASN A 4 -20.88 -60.51 10.29
N TRP A 5 -20.14 -61.24 9.46
CA TRP A 5 -19.03 -60.61 8.71
C TRP A 5 -19.54 -59.58 7.69
N TYR A 6 -20.67 -59.86 7.01
CA TYR A 6 -21.22 -58.98 5.97
C TYR A 6 -21.63 -57.59 6.49
N PHE A 7 -21.95 -57.46 7.78
CA PHE A 7 -22.28 -56.17 8.39
C PHE A 7 -21.05 -55.27 8.60
N LEU A 8 -19.86 -55.86 8.75
CA LEU A 8 -18.61 -55.10 8.93
C LEU A 8 -18.06 -54.56 7.61
N ILE A 9 -18.29 -55.28 6.50
CA ILE A 9 -17.90 -54.82 5.15
C ILE A 9 -18.84 -53.70 4.66
N LEU A 10 -20.13 -53.74 5.01
CA LEU A 10 -21.07 -52.68 4.65
C LEU A 10 -20.81 -51.37 5.42
N LEU A 11 -20.30 -51.46 6.65
CA LEU A 11 -19.96 -50.28 7.47
C LEU A 11 -18.66 -49.59 7.01
N LEU A 12 -17.74 -50.33 6.37
CA LEU A 12 -16.46 -49.80 5.89
C LEU A 12 -16.57 -49.12 4.51
N ALA A 13 -17.63 -49.40 3.74
CA ALA A 13 -17.87 -48.80 2.43
C ALA A 13 -18.49 -47.39 2.48
N GLY A 14 -18.97 -46.94 3.65
CA GLY A 14 -19.64 -45.65 3.82
C GLY A 14 -18.73 -44.44 4.08
N ILE A 15 -17.42 -44.62 4.22
CA ILE A 15 -16.50 -43.56 4.69
C ILE A 15 -15.87 -42.76 3.52
N PHE A 16 -16.10 -43.15 2.26
CA PHE A 16 -15.47 -42.49 1.09
C PHE A 16 -16.30 -41.38 0.43
N TYR A 17 -17.43 -40.96 1.00
CA TYR A 17 -18.04 -39.68 0.63
C TYR A 17 -17.33 -38.53 1.36
N GLY A 18 -16.06 -38.32 0.98
CA GLY A 18 -15.36 -37.07 1.26
C GLY A 18 -16.06 -35.97 0.51
N CYS A 19 -16.57 -34.98 1.24
CA CYS A 19 -17.07 -33.74 0.65
C CYS A 19 -15.89 -33.03 0.00
N ASP A 20 -15.77 -33.10 -1.32
CA ASP A 20 -14.84 -32.30 -2.08
C ASP A 20 -15.40 -30.86 -2.06
N SER A 21 -15.06 -30.11 -1.02
CA SER A 21 -15.39 -28.69 -0.98
C SER A 21 -14.47 -28.00 -1.97
N GLU A 22 -14.88 -27.95 -3.24
CA GLU A 22 -14.31 -27.03 -4.21
C GLU A 22 -14.43 -25.63 -3.58
N THR A 23 -13.30 -25.11 -3.11
CA THR A 23 -13.23 -23.74 -2.64
C THR A 23 -13.23 -22.87 -3.89
N GLU A 24 -14.41 -22.36 -4.26
CA GLU A 24 -14.54 -21.45 -5.39
C GLU A 24 -13.56 -20.26 -5.19
N GLU A 25 -12.55 -20.18 -6.05
CA GLU A 25 -11.64 -19.05 -6.03
C GLU A 25 -12.39 -17.80 -6.49
N LEU A 26 -12.39 -16.77 -5.65
CA LEU A 26 -12.98 -15.48 -6.01
C LEU A 26 -12.28 -14.91 -7.24
N GLY A 27 -13.05 -14.51 -8.25
CA GLY A 27 -12.51 -13.77 -9.40
C GLY A 27 -11.83 -12.46 -8.98
N ASP A 28 -10.95 -11.93 -9.83
CA ASP A 28 -10.08 -10.79 -9.51
C ASP A 28 -10.81 -9.55 -8.99
N ALA A 29 -11.96 -9.20 -9.60
CA ALA A 29 -12.79 -8.09 -9.14
C ALA A 29 -13.42 -8.36 -7.77
N GLN A 30 -13.94 -9.57 -7.56
CA GLN A 30 -14.53 -9.98 -6.28
C GLN A 30 -13.49 -10.05 -5.16
N ALA A 31 -12.24 -10.38 -5.50
CA ALA A 31 -11.12 -10.33 -4.56
C ALA A 31 -10.61 -8.89 -4.30
N GLY A 32 -11.02 -7.89 -5.09
CA GLY A 32 -10.57 -6.51 -4.97
C GLY A 32 -9.24 -6.19 -5.66
N LYS A 33 -8.78 -7.01 -6.61
CA LYS A 33 -7.54 -6.74 -7.36
C LYS A 33 -7.67 -5.53 -8.29
N ASN A 34 -8.89 -5.18 -8.68
CA ASN A 34 -9.21 -3.98 -9.46
C ASN A 34 -8.98 -2.65 -8.71
N TYR A 35 -8.70 -2.66 -7.40
CA TYR A 35 -8.15 -1.48 -6.70
C TYR A 35 -6.70 -1.18 -7.08
N TYR A 36 -6.03 -2.02 -7.86
CA TYR A 36 -4.71 -1.76 -8.42
C TYR A 36 -4.60 -2.32 -9.85
N PRO A 37 -5.22 -1.65 -10.84
CA PRO A 37 -5.19 -2.11 -12.23
C PRO A 37 -3.76 -2.10 -12.77
N LEU A 38 -3.34 -3.23 -13.35
CA LEU A 38 -2.00 -3.42 -13.93
C LEU A 38 -2.13 -3.75 -15.41
N GLU A 39 -1.91 -2.75 -16.25
CA GLU A 39 -1.92 -2.89 -17.70
C GLU A 39 -0.84 -1.99 -18.30
N ILE A 40 -0.09 -2.51 -19.29
CA ILE A 40 0.96 -1.75 -19.96
C ILE A 40 0.38 -0.48 -20.58
N GLY A 41 1.09 0.64 -20.42
CA GLY A 41 0.66 1.96 -20.88
C GLY A 41 -0.16 2.72 -19.84
N ASN A 42 -0.77 2.06 -18.85
CA ASN A 42 -1.50 2.77 -17.80
C ASN A 42 -0.55 3.70 -17.04
N TYR A 43 -1.01 4.92 -16.79
CA TYR A 43 -0.27 5.91 -16.05
C TYR A 43 -1.15 6.64 -15.03
N ARG A 44 -0.50 7.14 -13.98
CA ARG A 44 -1.07 8.02 -12.97
C ARG A 44 -0.10 9.17 -12.72
N VAL A 45 -0.60 10.39 -12.70
CA VAL A 45 0.12 11.61 -12.34
C VAL A 45 -0.40 12.09 -11.00
N TYR A 46 0.50 12.49 -10.12
CA TYR A 46 0.17 12.97 -8.79
C TYR A 46 0.82 14.33 -8.55
N ASN A 47 0.05 15.24 -7.94
CA ASN A 47 0.58 16.43 -7.30
C ASN A 47 1.18 16.02 -5.95
N VAL A 48 2.44 16.39 -5.72
CA VAL A 48 3.18 16.06 -4.50
C VAL A 48 3.49 17.32 -3.73
N MET A 49 3.12 17.33 -2.46
CA MET A 49 3.60 18.28 -1.47
C MET A 49 4.58 17.57 -0.54
N TYR A 50 5.81 18.07 -0.45
CA TYR A 50 6.85 17.54 0.43
C TYR A 50 7.38 18.63 1.34
N LYS A 51 7.54 18.32 2.63
CA LYS A 51 8.19 19.18 3.62
C LYS A 51 9.08 18.32 4.51
N LYS A 52 10.34 18.69 4.68
CA LYS A 52 11.29 18.09 5.64
C LYS A 52 11.58 19.09 6.75
N TYR A 53 11.46 18.64 7.99
CA TYR A 53 11.74 19.44 9.19
C TYR A 53 13.06 19.02 9.83
N GLU A 54 13.81 20.02 10.27
CA GLU A 54 15.02 19.87 11.08
C GLU A 54 15.21 21.17 11.88
N ASP A 55 15.30 21.05 13.21
CA ASP A 55 15.40 22.17 14.14
C ASP A 55 14.29 23.22 13.93
N ASP A 56 13.05 22.74 13.84
CA ASP A 56 11.82 23.51 13.64
C ASP A 56 11.77 24.36 12.35
N LYS A 57 12.73 24.13 11.46
CA LYS A 57 12.77 24.77 10.14
C LYS A 57 12.36 23.76 9.08
N ALA A 58 11.48 24.17 8.18
CA ALA A 58 11.26 23.46 6.93
C ALA A 58 12.50 23.64 6.03
N LYS A 59 13.52 22.79 6.21
CA LYS A 59 14.77 22.86 5.45
C LYS A 59 14.57 22.59 3.96
N ASP A 60 13.61 21.72 3.66
CA ASP A 60 13.18 21.43 2.30
C ASP A 60 11.66 21.52 2.26
N SER A 61 11.14 22.31 1.34
CA SER A 61 9.72 22.41 1.03
C SER A 61 9.60 22.48 -0.48
N SER A 62 8.96 21.49 -1.08
CA SER A 62 8.80 21.41 -2.53
C SER A 62 7.40 20.96 -2.91
N GLN A 63 6.94 21.53 -4.02
CA GLN A 63 5.76 21.08 -4.74
C GLN A 63 6.20 20.68 -6.15
N PHE A 64 5.75 19.53 -6.61
CA PHE A 64 6.15 18.97 -7.89
C PHE A 64 5.14 17.90 -8.31
N GLN A 65 5.28 17.41 -9.54
CA GLN A 65 4.49 16.28 -10.02
C GLN A 65 5.34 15.05 -10.18
N ILE A 66 4.74 13.89 -9.89
CA ILE A 66 5.29 12.58 -10.24
C ILE A 66 4.35 11.89 -11.21
N ARG A 67 4.91 11.09 -12.12
CA ARG A 67 4.17 10.20 -12.99
C ARG A 67 4.64 8.78 -12.76
N GLU A 68 3.71 7.86 -12.58
CA GLU A 68 3.97 6.43 -12.61
C GLU A 68 3.37 5.84 -13.87
N ARG A 69 4.17 5.16 -14.68
CA ARG A 69 3.74 4.47 -15.91
C ARG A 69 4.10 3.00 -15.85
N ILE A 70 3.14 2.14 -16.16
CA ILE A 70 3.40 0.71 -16.36
C ILE A 70 4.08 0.53 -17.72
N ASP A 71 5.35 0.15 -17.69
CA ASP A 71 6.23 0.13 -18.85
C ASP A 71 6.23 -1.25 -19.53
N THR A 72 6.53 -2.29 -18.75
CA THR A 72 6.62 -3.66 -19.26
C THR A 72 6.12 -4.67 -18.25
N ILE A 73 5.84 -5.89 -18.71
CA ILE A 73 5.56 -7.06 -17.88
C ILE A 73 6.59 -8.15 -18.20
N TYR A 74 7.04 -8.88 -17.18
CA TYR A 74 7.87 -10.06 -17.33
C TYR A 74 7.57 -11.07 -16.23
N THR A 75 7.95 -12.32 -16.43
CA THR A 75 7.82 -13.37 -15.41
C THR A 75 9.07 -13.41 -14.55
N ASN A 76 8.91 -13.35 -13.21
CA ASN A 76 10.04 -13.45 -12.29
C ASN A 76 10.52 -14.91 -12.12
N LEU A 77 11.59 -15.10 -11.35
CA LEU A 77 12.15 -16.45 -11.07
C LEU A 77 11.18 -17.37 -10.33
N ALA A 78 10.16 -16.83 -9.66
CA ALA A 78 9.11 -17.58 -8.99
C ALA A 78 7.90 -17.89 -9.89
N GLY A 79 7.95 -17.51 -11.18
CA GLY A 79 6.85 -17.75 -12.11
C GLY A 79 5.73 -16.71 -12.05
N GLU A 80 5.88 -15.62 -11.31
CA GLU A 80 4.83 -14.62 -11.12
C GLU A 80 4.97 -13.44 -12.11
N PRO A 81 3.85 -12.89 -12.62
CA PRO A 81 3.86 -11.69 -13.44
C PRO A 81 4.35 -10.49 -12.61
N THR A 82 5.39 -9.84 -13.13
CA THR A 82 6.01 -8.66 -12.53
C THR A 82 5.94 -7.49 -13.50
N TYR A 83 5.34 -6.41 -13.05
CA TYR A 83 5.12 -5.18 -13.82
C TYR A 83 6.19 -4.17 -13.46
N LYS A 84 6.92 -3.68 -14.46
CA LYS A 84 7.88 -2.60 -14.32
C LYS A 84 7.15 -1.26 -14.36
N ILE A 85 7.36 -0.44 -13.33
CA ILE A 85 6.80 0.91 -13.24
C ILE A 85 7.95 1.91 -13.38
N ILE A 86 7.90 2.73 -14.43
CA ILE A 86 8.77 3.89 -14.55
C ILE A 86 8.15 5.04 -13.79
N ARG A 87 8.90 5.60 -12.85
CA ARG A 87 8.55 6.82 -12.14
C ARG A 87 9.34 7.97 -12.73
N SER A 88 8.65 9.03 -13.11
CA SER A 88 9.24 10.27 -13.58
C SER A 88 8.78 11.45 -12.72
N ARG A 89 9.54 12.54 -12.70
CA ARG A 89 9.28 13.77 -11.93
C ARG A 89 9.40 14.99 -12.82
N ARG A 90 8.62 16.04 -12.50
CA ARG A 90 8.76 17.39 -13.07
C ARG A 90 8.40 18.44 -12.03
N ALA A 91 9.00 19.63 -12.10
CA ALA A 91 8.78 20.68 -11.10
C ALA A 91 7.44 21.38 -11.33
N THR A 92 7.12 21.69 -12.59
CA THR A 92 5.88 22.34 -13.00
C THR A 92 5.16 21.55 -14.11
N PRO A 93 3.86 21.81 -14.37
CA PRO A 93 3.12 21.12 -15.43
C PRO A 93 3.66 21.34 -16.85
N ASP A 94 4.42 22.41 -17.08
CA ASP A 94 5.00 22.76 -18.40
C ASP A 94 6.39 22.13 -18.62
N ASP A 95 7.01 21.62 -17.55
CA ASP A 95 8.32 20.96 -17.64
C ASP A 95 8.22 19.56 -18.27
N PHE A 96 9.30 19.17 -18.95
CA PHE A 96 9.47 17.79 -19.41
C PHE A 96 9.62 16.81 -18.24
N TRP A 97 9.10 15.59 -18.43
CA TRP A 97 9.29 14.50 -17.49
C TRP A 97 10.75 14.02 -17.48
N ALA A 98 11.37 13.99 -16.31
CA ALA A 98 12.66 13.35 -16.09
C ALA A 98 12.46 12.05 -15.30
N ASP A 99 13.08 10.96 -15.71
CA ASP A 99 12.99 9.70 -14.97
C ASP A 99 13.65 9.82 -13.59
N ASP A 100 12.95 9.32 -12.57
CA ASP A 100 13.30 9.41 -11.15
C ASP A 100 13.72 8.03 -10.62
N SER A 101 12.88 7.02 -10.83
CA SER A 101 13.15 5.67 -10.35
C SER A 101 12.41 4.59 -11.14
N VAL A 102 12.85 3.35 -10.95
CA VAL A 102 12.15 2.17 -11.46
C VAL A 102 11.69 1.33 -10.27
N ASN A 103 10.39 1.06 -10.23
CA ASN A 103 9.77 0.19 -9.24
C ASN A 103 9.22 -1.05 -9.94
N THR A 104 8.94 -2.11 -9.19
CA THR A 104 8.25 -3.29 -9.72
C THR A 104 7.05 -3.65 -8.88
N VAL A 105 6.00 -4.18 -9.50
CA VAL A 105 4.82 -4.70 -8.80
C VAL A 105 4.61 -6.15 -9.18
N ILE A 106 4.45 -6.99 -8.16
CA ILE A 106 4.04 -8.38 -8.28
C ILE A 106 2.60 -8.48 -7.79
N LEU A 107 1.72 -8.97 -8.65
CA LEU A 107 0.34 -9.27 -8.30
C LEU A 107 0.19 -10.79 -8.21
N SER A 108 0.14 -11.32 -6.98
CA SER A 108 -0.10 -12.73 -6.74
C SER A 108 -1.57 -12.98 -6.35
N LYS A 109 -1.92 -14.25 -6.08
CA LYS A 109 -3.29 -14.62 -5.68
C LYS A 109 -3.76 -13.88 -4.43
N ASN A 110 -2.87 -13.70 -3.44
CA ASN A 110 -3.23 -13.26 -2.10
C ASN A 110 -2.70 -11.88 -1.73
N GLN A 111 -1.86 -11.25 -2.55
CA GLN A 111 -1.26 -9.97 -2.23
C GLN A 111 -0.71 -9.22 -3.44
N LEU A 112 -0.54 -7.92 -3.25
CA LEU A 112 0.19 -7.03 -4.14
C LEU A 112 1.46 -6.57 -3.43
N ILE A 113 2.61 -6.96 -3.98
CA ILE A 113 3.93 -6.54 -3.49
C ILE A 113 4.48 -5.50 -4.44
N ARG A 114 4.94 -4.38 -3.89
CA ARG A 114 5.64 -3.35 -4.64
C ARG A 114 7.07 -3.23 -4.14
N LYS A 115 8.02 -3.32 -5.06
CA LYS A 115 9.44 -3.09 -4.79
C LYS A 115 9.77 -1.63 -5.08
N GLU A 116 10.15 -0.90 -4.04
CA GLU A 116 10.60 0.49 -4.11
C GLU A 116 12.06 0.55 -3.67
N GLY A 117 12.97 0.76 -4.62
CA GLY A 117 14.40 0.59 -4.39
C GLY A 117 14.72 -0.83 -3.90
N ASN A 118 15.22 -0.95 -2.67
CA ASN A 118 15.57 -2.24 -2.04
C ASN A 118 14.48 -2.79 -1.11
N LEU A 119 13.33 -2.11 -0.99
CA LEU A 119 12.25 -2.50 -0.07
C LEU A 119 11.12 -3.20 -0.82
N ASN A 120 10.73 -4.39 -0.35
CA ASN A 120 9.54 -5.10 -0.81
C ASN A 120 8.37 -4.79 0.14
N LEU A 121 7.39 -4.02 -0.33
CA LEU A 121 6.26 -3.56 0.47
C LEU A 121 4.97 -4.26 0.05
N VAL A 122 4.31 -4.96 0.97
CA VAL A 122 2.96 -5.49 0.75
C VAL A 122 1.98 -4.31 0.81
N LYS A 123 1.49 -3.89 -0.35
CA LYS A 123 0.59 -2.74 -0.50
C LYS A 123 -0.87 -3.10 -0.28
N LEU A 124 -1.27 -4.28 -0.73
CA LEU A 124 -2.62 -4.84 -0.60
C LEU A 124 -2.53 -6.34 -0.33
N ILE A 125 -3.48 -6.86 0.43
CA ILE A 125 -3.77 -8.30 0.56
C ILE A 125 -5.18 -8.61 0.05
N PHE A 126 -5.37 -9.82 -0.48
CA PHE A 126 -6.62 -10.28 -1.08
C PHE A 126 -7.22 -11.47 -0.32
N PRO A 127 -8.56 -11.65 -0.33
CA PRO A 127 -9.53 -10.65 -0.77
C PRO A 127 -9.47 -9.39 0.10
N VAL A 128 -9.81 -8.23 -0.49
CA VAL A 128 -9.98 -6.97 0.23
C VAL A 128 -11.24 -7.06 1.08
N SER A 129 -11.11 -6.85 2.40
CA SER A 129 -12.24 -6.90 3.32
C SER A 129 -12.02 -5.95 4.49
N GLU A 130 -13.10 -5.35 4.98
CA GLU A 130 -13.08 -4.38 6.07
C GLU A 130 -12.31 -4.93 7.29
N ASN A 131 -11.49 -4.09 7.93
CA ASN A 131 -10.63 -4.44 9.05
C ASN A 131 -9.55 -5.53 8.86
N LYS A 132 -9.37 -6.12 7.66
CA LYS A 132 -8.28 -7.07 7.42
C LYS A 132 -6.93 -6.37 7.56
N SER A 133 -5.98 -6.99 8.24
CA SER A 133 -4.69 -6.39 8.58
C SER A 133 -3.49 -7.25 8.16
N TRP A 134 -2.35 -6.60 7.92
CA TRP A 134 -1.09 -7.24 7.56
C TRP A 134 0.11 -6.39 7.96
N SER A 135 1.31 -6.95 7.82
CA SER A 135 2.56 -6.21 7.93
C SER A 135 3.05 -5.80 6.53
N PRO A 136 3.07 -4.50 6.18
CA PRO A 136 3.57 -4.04 4.89
C PRO A 136 5.04 -4.36 4.66
N ASN A 137 5.82 -4.45 5.73
CA ASN A 137 7.25 -4.67 5.71
C ASN A 137 7.66 -6.12 6.05
N VAL A 138 6.74 -7.09 5.94
CA VAL A 138 7.00 -8.51 6.26
C VAL A 138 8.23 -9.10 5.55
N TYR A 139 8.59 -8.56 4.38
CA TYR A 139 9.73 -9.01 3.58
C TYR A 139 11.03 -8.21 3.80
N ASN A 140 11.04 -7.21 4.69
CA ASN A 140 12.18 -6.30 4.90
C ASN A 140 12.82 -6.47 6.27
N TYR A 141 13.02 -7.72 6.73
CA TYR A 141 13.71 -7.98 7.98
C TYR A 141 15.18 -7.56 7.86
N ILE A 142 15.60 -6.58 8.66
CA ILE A 142 17.03 -6.26 8.85
C ILE A 142 17.49 -7.07 10.07
N ASP A 143 18.57 -7.82 9.91
CA ASP A 143 19.18 -8.63 10.97
C ASP A 143 19.59 -7.74 12.16
N SER A 144 19.39 -8.32 13.36
CA SER A 144 19.80 -7.93 14.72
C SER A 144 20.30 -6.51 14.98
N THR A 145 19.64 -5.84 15.94
CA THR A 145 19.86 -4.50 16.58
C THR A 145 18.94 -3.36 16.14
N GLN A 146 18.29 -3.46 14.98
CA GLN A 146 17.28 -2.48 14.54
C GLN A 146 16.04 -3.22 14.03
N THR A 147 15.25 -3.80 14.93
CA THR A 147 13.92 -4.32 14.56
C THR A 147 13.13 -3.17 13.96
N PRO A 148 12.79 -3.17 12.66
CA PRO A 148 11.87 -2.17 12.13
C PRO A 148 10.57 -2.34 12.92
N LYS A 149 10.04 -1.28 13.55
CA LYS A 149 8.72 -1.34 14.19
C LYS A 149 7.77 -2.04 13.21
N PRO A 150 7.08 -3.13 13.60
CA PRO A 150 6.16 -3.79 12.70
C PRO A 150 5.06 -2.80 12.35
N HIS A 151 5.08 -2.29 11.11
CA HIS A 151 3.98 -1.48 10.62
C HIS A 151 2.78 -2.40 10.48
N ARG A 152 1.61 -1.94 10.92
CA ARG A 152 0.36 -2.70 10.82
C ARG A 152 -0.60 -1.98 9.90
N ALA A 153 -0.66 -2.42 8.65
CA ALA A 153 -1.69 -1.96 7.74
C ALA A 153 -3.03 -2.61 8.05
N ARG A 154 -4.10 -1.87 7.83
CA ARG A 154 -5.48 -2.37 7.92
C ARG A 154 -6.37 -1.67 6.89
N TYR A 155 -7.29 -2.42 6.31
CA TYR A 155 -8.35 -1.84 5.48
C TYR A 155 -9.40 -1.12 6.33
N THR A 156 -9.79 0.05 5.84
CA THR A 156 -10.89 0.89 6.35
C THR A 156 -11.72 1.40 5.17
N ASN A 157 -13.00 1.69 5.40
CA ASN A 157 -13.88 2.29 4.40
C ASN A 157 -13.97 1.47 3.09
N VAL A 158 -13.98 0.14 3.18
CA VAL A 158 -13.98 -0.73 2.00
C VAL A 158 -15.27 -0.56 1.20
N GLY A 159 -15.15 -0.28 -0.10
CA GLY A 159 -16.26 -0.09 -1.02
C GLY A 159 -17.02 1.22 -0.85
N GLN A 160 -16.54 2.12 0.02
CA GLN A 160 -17.16 3.42 0.25
C GLN A 160 -16.66 4.46 -0.76
N SER A 161 -17.46 5.50 -0.98
CA SER A 161 -17.06 6.62 -1.82
C SER A 161 -16.03 7.51 -1.12
N TYR A 162 -15.12 8.09 -1.90
CA TYR A 162 -14.14 9.07 -1.42
C TYR A 162 -14.14 10.28 -2.34
N THR A 163 -14.16 11.49 -1.79
CA THR A 163 -14.05 12.72 -2.59
C THR A 163 -12.67 13.31 -2.44
N LEU A 164 -11.96 13.48 -3.56
CA LEU A 164 -10.64 14.11 -3.62
C LEU A 164 -10.70 15.30 -4.58
N ASN A 165 -10.32 16.49 -4.11
CA ASN A 165 -10.29 17.72 -4.93
C ASN A 165 -11.60 17.98 -5.71
N GLY A 166 -12.75 17.69 -5.09
CA GLY A 166 -14.08 17.84 -5.71
C GLY A 166 -14.51 16.71 -6.65
N THR A 167 -13.63 15.75 -6.95
CA THR A 167 -13.97 14.55 -7.74
C THR A 167 -14.40 13.42 -6.82
N ASN A 168 -15.58 12.84 -7.08
CA ASN A 168 -16.10 11.71 -6.32
C ASN A 168 -15.69 10.37 -6.94
N TYR A 169 -15.04 9.52 -6.15
CA TYR A 169 -14.69 8.14 -6.50
C TYR A 169 -15.68 7.21 -5.79
N PRO A 170 -16.59 6.54 -6.51
CA PRO A 170 -17.75 5.88 -5.89
C PRO A 170 -17.39 4.64 -5.06
N LYS A 171 -16.28 3.96 -5.40
CA LYS A 171 -15.80 2.76 -4.71
C LYS A 171 -14.31 2.85 -4.47
N THR A 172 -13.93 2.89 -3.19
CA THR A 172 -12.54 2.97 -2.76
C THR A 172 -12.23 2.00 -1.64
N VAL A 173 -10.94 1.81 -1.38
CA VAL A 173 -10.44 1.20 -0.15
C VAL A 173 -9.36 2.10 0.44
N ARG A 174 -9.45 2.35 1.76
CA ARG A 174 -8.41 3.04 2.51
C ARG A 174 -7.54 2.02 3.24
N VAL A 175 -6.24 2.14 3.06
CA VAL A 175 -5.21 1.40 3.79
C VAL A 175 -4.64 2.33 4.85
N LEU A 176 -4.95 2.07 6.11
CA LEU A 176 -4.36 2.78 7.24
C LEU A 176 -3.14 1.99 7.74
N VAL A 177 -1.94 2.57 7.66
CA VAL A 177 -0.69 1.90 8.05
C VAL A 177 -0.27 2.25 9.47
N ASN A 178 -0.41 3.52 9.84
CA ASN A 178 -0.22 4.05 11.20
C ASN A 178 -1.12 5.28 11.35
N ASP A 179 -1.64 5.51 12.55
CA ASP A 179 -2.40 6.69 12.93
C ASP A 179 -2.10 7.01 14.39
N GLU A 180 -0.83 7.29 14.65
CA GLU A 180 -0.32 7.58 15.98
C GLU A 180 0.02 9.07 16.09
N GLU A 181 -0.45 9.69 17.16
CA GLU A 181 -0.09 11.05 17.54
C GLU A 181 0.09 11.05 19.05
N THR A 182 1.32 11.36 19.48
CA THR A 182 1.70 11.51 20.87
C THR A 182 2.29 12.89 21.06
N PHE A 183 2.55 13.24 22.31
CA PHE A 183 3.27 14.45 22.67
C PHE A 183 4.67 14.56 22.06
N ILE A 184 5.30 13.44 21.69
CA ILE A 184 6.70 13.42 21.24
C ILE A 184 6.82 13.05 19.76
N ASN A 185 5.76 12.54 19.12
CA ASN A 185 5.80 12.15 17.71
C ASN A 185 4.41 12.05 17.05
N ILE A 186 4.38 12.30 15.74
CA ILE A 186 3.30 11.90 14.82
C ILE A 186 3.83 10.81 13.89
N ASP A 187 3.06 9.75 13.69
CA ASP A 187 3.21 8.80 12.58
C ASP A 187 1.82 8.51 11.98
N LYS A 188 1.47 9.27 10.94
CA LYS A 188 0.22 9.13 10.18
C LYS A 188 0.55 8.70 8.76
N ARG A 189 0.11 7.50 8.41
CA ARG A 189 0.36 6.91 7.09
C ARG A 189 -0.90 6.26 6.57
N GLU A 190 -1.37 6.74 5.43
CA GLU A 190 -2.54 6.17 4.77
C GLU A 190 -2.46 6.28 3.25
N GLU A 191 -3.17 5.37 2.60
CA GLU A 191 -3.32 5.32 1.15
C GLU A 191 -4.79 5.04 0.82
N VAL A 192 -5.32 5.70 -0.20
CA VAL A 192 -6.67 5.44 -0.71
C VAL A 192 -6.55 4.99 -2.15
N TYR A 193 -7.18 3.86 -2.46
CA TYR A 193 -7.21 3.25 -3.78
C TYR A 193 -8.63 3.29 -4.33
N ALA A 194 -8.82 3.77 -5.55
CA ALA A 194 -10.09 3.73 -6.25
C ALA A 194 -10.15 2.55 -7.22
N GLU A 195 -11.32 1.90 -7.26
CA GLU A 195 -11.60 0.80 -8.17
C GLU A 195 -11.37 1.24 -9.64
N GLY A 196 -10.60 0.46 -10.41
CA GLY A 196 -10.30 0.73 -11.81
C GLY A 196 -9.25 1.84 -12.05
N ILE A 197 -8.75 2.50 -11.01
CA ILE A 197 -7.76 3.59 -11.14
C ILE A 197 -6.46 3.23 -10.42
N GLY A 198 -6.54 2.73 -9.19
CA GLY A 198 -5.35 2.55 -8.35
C GLY A 198 -5.28 3.57 -7.22
N LEU A 199 -4.06 3.85 -6.76
CA LEU A 199 -3.80 4.86 -5.73
C LEU A 199 -4.31 6.23 -6.19
N ILE A 200 -5.14 6.88 -5.37
CA ILE A 200 -5.65 8.23 -5.61
C ILE A 200 -5.14 9.25 -4.58
N TYR A 201 -4.80 8.80 -3.39
CA TYR A 201 -4.31 9.64 -2.30
C TYR A 201 -3.31 8.87 -1.45
N LYS A 202 -2.25 9.56 -1.03
CA LYS A 202 -1.26 9.03 -0.09
C LYS A 202 -0.83 10.12 0.88
N ASN A 203 -0.86 9.81 2.16
CA ASN A 203 -0.30 10.63 3.22
C ASN A 203 0.80 9.85 3.93
N TYR A 204 1.98 10.46 4.04
CA TYR A 204 3.08 9.96 4.82
C TYR A 204 3.62 11.12 5.66
N ASN A 205 3.18 11.18 6.90
CA ASN A 205 3.56 12.23 7.84
C ASN A 205 4.20 11.59 9.08
N VAL A 206 5.52 11.76 9.22
CA VAL A 206 6.29 11.30 10.38
C VAL A 206 7.09 12.46 10.91
N ILE A 207 6.76 12.91 12.13
CA ILE A 207 7.37 14.06 12.78
C ILE A 207 7.75 13.66 14.20
N ASN A 208 8.94 14.04 14.64
CA ASN A 208 9.36 13.96 16.04
C ASN A 208 9.41 15.38 16.61
N TYR A 209 8.86 15.54 17.80
CA TYR A 209 8.87 16.79 18.54
C TYR A 209 10.02 16.81 19.53
N CYS A 210 10.57 18.00 19.79
CA CYS A 210 11.61 18.17 20.79
C CYS A 210 11.06 17.92 22.20
N THR A 211 11.79 17.13 22.98
CA THR A 211 11.41 16.74 24.35
C THR A 211 12.41 17.18 25.42
N GLN A 212 13.57 17.70 25.01
CA GLN A 212 14.65 18.10 25.91
C GLN A 212 15.15 19.49 25.55
N GLN A 213 15.39 20.32 26.59
CA GLN A 213 15.84 21.69 26.41
C GLN A 213 17.21 21.77 25.69
N PRO A 214 17.46 22.84 24.91
CA PRO A 214 16.56 23.95 24.65
C PRO A 214 15.71 23.73 23.39
N CYS A 215 14.43 23.35 23.57
CA CYS A 215 13.43 23.64 22.54
C CYS A 215 13.22 25.15 22.61
N ASN A 216 13.86 25.90 21.71
CA ASN A 216 13.97 27.38 21.67
C ASN A 216 13.21 28.17 22.76
N GLY A 217 13.85 28.35 23.92
CA GLY A 217 13.62 29.48 24.83
C GLY A 217 12.39 29.45 25.75
N ASN A 218 11.31 28.72 25.44
CA ASN A 218 10.14 28.66 26.32
C ASN A 218 9.72 27.21 26.58
N GLN A 219 9.41 26.91 27.84
CA GLN A 219 9.12 25.58 28.38
C GLN A 219 7.79 24.95 27.87
N GLU A 220 7.16 25.57 26.86
CA GLU A 220 5.79 25.27 26.39
C GLU A 220 5.71 24.94 24.89
N ASP A 221 6.83 24.93 24.15
CA ASP A 221 6.80 24.76 22.69
C ASP A 221 6.80 23.28 22.28
N PHE A 222 5.73 22.57 22.66
CA PHE A 222 5.51 21.15 22.31
C PHE A 222 5.27 20.92 20.82
N ASP A 223 5.10 22.00 20.03
CA ASP A 223 4.99 21.96 18.58
C ASP A 223 6.34 22.06 17.86
N TYR A 224 7.47 22.20 18.58
CA TYR A 224 8.81 22.28 17.98
C TYR A 224 9.14 21.00 17.21
N LYS A 225 9.21 21.10 15.88
CA LYS A 225 9.50 19.95 15.01
C LYS A 225 11.00 19.71 14.94
N GLU A 226 11.52 18.89 15.83
CA GLU A 226 12.94 18.52 15.87
C GLU A 226 13.38 17.88 14.56
N SER A 227 12.61 16.90 14.08
CA SER A 227 12.93 16.19 12.84
C SER A 227 11.68 15.57 12.21
N GLY A 228 11.79 15.23 10.92
CA GLY A 228 10.80 14.41 10.24
C GLY A 228 10.45 14.95 8.86
N PHE A 229 9.40 14.40 8.27
CA PHE A 229 8.89 14.86 7.00
C PHE A 229 7.39 14.59 6.84
N MET A 230 6.79 15.40 5.97
CA MET A 230 5.45 15.25 5.46
C MET A 230 5.51 15.08 3.96
N ARG A 231 4.77 14.10 3.44
CA ARG A 231 4.59 13.88 2.02
C ARG A 231 3.12 13.56 1.74
N ILE A 232 2.47 14.40 0.94
CA ILE A 232 1.11 14.16 0.46
C ILE A 232 1.19 14.00 -1.06
N GLU A 233 0.56 12.95 -1.58
CA GLU A 233 0.37 12.74 -3.01
C GLU A 233 -1.13 12.67 -3.29
N THR A 234 -1.61 13.53 -4.19
CA THR A 234 -3.01 13.53 -4.65
C THR A 234 -3.04 13.29 -6.14
N LEU A 235 -3.91 12.40 -6.60
CA LEU A 235 -4.09 12.15 -8.03
C LEU A 235 -4.47 13.44 -8.76
N ASP A 236 -3.76 13.69 -9.85
CA ASP A 236 -3.96 14.80 -10.77
C ASP A 236 -4.66 14.31 -12.04
N SER A 237 -4.08 13.29 -12.68
CA SER A 237 -4.61 12.67 -13.88
C SER A 237 -4.24 11.19 -13.98
N TYR A 238 -4.96 10.44 -14.79
CA TYR A 238 -4.66 9.04 -15.08
C TYR A 238 -5.16 8.69 -16.48
N GLY A 239 -4.67 7.60 -17.04
CA GLY A 239 -5.10 7.11 -18.34
C GLY A 239 -4.19 6.02 -18.85
N LYS A 240 -4.18 5.85 -20.17
CA LYS A 240 -3.31 4.90 -20.87
C LYS A 240 -2.60 5.65 -22.00
N ILE A 241 -1.30 5.46 -22.11
CA ILE A 241 -0.52 5.94 -23.26
C ILE A 241 -0.78 4.95 -24.39
N GLU A 242 -1.26 5.46 -25.52
CA GLU A 242 -1.44 4.73 -26.78
C GLU A 242 -0.09 4.33 -27.41
#